data_AF-A0A6A3GE30-F1
#
_entry.id   AF-A0A6A3GE30-F1
#
_cell.length_a   1.000
_cell.length_b   1.000
_cell.length_c   1.000
_cell.angle_alpha   90.00
_cell.angle_beta   90.00
_cell.angle_gamma   90.00
#
_symmetry.space_group_name_H-M   'P 1'
#
loop_
_entity.id
_entity.type
_entity.pdbx_description
1 polymer ?
#
loop_
_entity_poly.entity_id
_entity_poly.type
_entity_poly.pdbx_seq_one_letter_code
_entity_poly.pdbx_strand_id
1 'polypeptide(L)'
;MQINRADQLHQVLYTIQDAAFMWYPSDLAAVFRSLHGDSVRSLQPTAPAQLLYAMCNLYQAIFSDLFDDLLHGVDLRRASSRALSSLRSDSPTYQRLVTRVMNDAAVASVFSTASSGPPGRQDTRRPPARGQAAHRDTRPARARPAAESSIIPKQIRDQIPVVNGKQVCVRFQSVKGCTFPSCKHLHELHRLPPDVLKWVTEMHMGLKAAHPQRE
;
A
#
# COMPACT_ATOMS: atom_id res chain seq x y z
N MET A 1 2.24 -12.64 -0.60
CA MET A 1 2.90 -12.48 -1.91
C MET A 1 4.33 -12.01 -1.64
N GLN A 2 5.35 -12.78 -2.02
CA GLN A 2 6.75 -12.35 -1.93
C GLN A 2 7.15 -11.76 -3.29
N ILE A 3 7.58 -10.50 -3.30
CA ILE A 3 8.07 -9.81 -4.49
C ILE A 3 9.58 -10.00 -4.54
N ASN A 4 10.06 -10.83 -5.46
CA ASN A 4 11.46 -11.23 -5.54
C ASN A 4 12.15 -10.70 -6.81
N ARG A 5 11.39 -10.05 -7.70
CA ARG A 5 11.90 -9.47 -8.96
C ARG A 5 11.25 -8.12 -9.26
N ALA A 6 11.95 -7.29 -10.03
CA ALA A 6 11.49 -5.95 -10.38
C ALA A 6 10.22 -5.97 -11.26
N ASP A 7 10.12 -6.89 -12.21
CA ASP A 7 8.93 -7.09 -13.07
C ASP A 7 7.68 -7.43 -12.25
N GLN A 8 7.83 -8.26 -11.21
CA GLN A 8 6.74 -8.56 -10.28
C GLN A 8 6.28 -7.30 -9.54
N LEU A 9 7.22 -6.45 -9.10
CA LEU A 9 6.89 -5.20 -8.43
C LEU A 9 6.18 -4.22 -9.38
N HIS A 10 6.68 -4.07 -10.60
CA HIS A 10 6.06 -3.24 -11.63
C HIS A 10 4.63 -3.67 -11.89
N GLN A 11 4.41 -4.98 -12.08
CA GLN A 11 3.07 -5.52 -12.34
C GLN A 11 2.12 -5.27 -11.17
N VAL A 12 2.57 -5.45 -9.92
CA VAL A 12 1.75 -5.17 -8.73
C VAL A 12 1.39 -3.69 -8.66
N LEU A 13 2.36 -2.79 -8.84
CA LEU A 13 2.13 -1.36 -8.79
C LEU A 13 1.26 -0.87 -9.95
N TYR A 14 1.37 -1.48 -11.13
CA TYR A 14 0.48 -1.23 -12.26
C TYR A 14 -0.96 -1.62 -11.92
N THR A 15 -1.19 -2.82 -11.38
CA THR A 15 -2.54 -3.26 -10.98
C THR A 15 -3.12 -2.35 -9.89
N ILE A 16 -2.31 -1.91 -8.94
CA ILE A 16 -2.74 -0.95 -7.91
C ILE A 16 -3.06 0.41 -8.53
N GLN A 17 -2.23 0.91 -9.45
CA GLN A 17 -2.47 2.16 -10.18
C GLN A 17 -3.79 2.09 -10.95
N ASP A 18 -4.01 1.02 -11.71
CA ASP A 18 -5.20 0.83 -12.54
C ASP A 18 -6.46 0.79 -11.67
N ALA A 19 -6.42 0.01 -10.58
CA ALA A 19 -7.44 0.04 -9.55
C ALA A 19 -7.62 1.46 -8.97
N ALA A 20 -6.54 2.17 -8.65
CA ALA A 20 -6.63 3.48 -8.04
C ALA A 20 -7.26 4.52 -8.98
N PHE A 21 -6.90 4.50 -10.26
CA PHE A 21 -7.52 5.32 -11.30
C PHE A 21 -9.01 5.00 -11.43
N MET A 22 -9.37 3.72 -11.32
CA MET A 22 -10.77 3.30 -11.33
C MET A 22 -11.52 3.66 -10.05
N TRP A 23 -10.90 3.78 -8.87
CA TRP A 23 -11.64 3.79 -7.60
C TRP A 23 -11.43 5.01 -6.70
N TYR A 24 -10.43 5.85 -6.96
CA TYR A 24 -10.07 6.99 -6.11
C TYR A 24 -10.09 8.33 -6.85
N PRO A 25 -10.20 9.46 -6.11
CA PRO A 25 -10.04 10.79 -6.68
C PRO A 25 -8.71 10.94 -7.42
N SER A 26 -8.68 11.84 -8.41
CA SER A 26 -7.52 12.07 -9.27
C SER A 26 -6.24 12.36 -8.48
N ASP A 27 -6.35 13.14 -7.39
CA ASP A 27 -5.23 13.50 -6.53
C ASP A 27 -4.61 12.27 -5.84
N LEU A 28 -5.42 11.28 -5.46
CA LEU A 28 -4.96 10.05 -4.83
C LEU A 28 -4.47 9.04 -5.87
N ALA A 29 -5.20 8.89 -6.98
CA ALA A 29 -4.78 8.05 -8.12
C ALA A 29 -3.43 8.50 -8.71
N ALA A 30 -3.15 9.80 -8.70
CA ALA A 30 -1.86 10.35 -9.14
C ALA A 30 -0.68 9.84 -8.32
N VAL A 31 -0.85 9.57 -7.02
CA VAL A 31 0.22 9.01 -6.17
C VAL A 31 0.60 7.61 -6.63
N PHE A 32 -0.39 6.74 -6.83
CA PHE A 32 -0.15 5.37 -7.29
C PHE A 32 0.47 5.33 -8.69
N ARG A 33 0.04 6.24 -9.58
CA ARG A 33 0.67 6.42 -10.89
C ARG A 33 2.12 6.86 -10.80
N SER A 34 2.43 7.80 -9.92
CA SER A 34 3.80 8.25 -9.70
C SER A 34 4.68 7.15 -9.09
N LEU A 35 4.14 6.35 -8.16
CA LEU A 35 4.84 5.19 -7.57
C LEU A 35 5.17 4.13 -8.62
N HIS A 36 4.20 3.77 -9.44
CA HIS A 36 4.43 2.85 -10.54
C HIS A 36 5.47 3.42 -11.53
N GLY A 37 5.31 4.66 -11.97
CA GLY A 37 6.26 5.31 -12.87
C GLY A 37 7.67 5.42 -12.28
N ASP A 38 7.78 5.64 -10.96
CA ASP A 38 9.08 5.63 -10.27
C ASP A 38 9.72 4.25 -10.26
N SER A 39 8.94 3.21 -9.96
CA SER A 39 9.44 1.83 -9.97
C SER A 39 9.99 1.40 -11.32
N VAL A 40 9.35 1.81 -12.42
CA VAL A 40 9.80 1.50 -13.78
C VAL A 40 11.10 2.23 -14.12
N ARG A 41 11.27 3.48 -13.65
CA ARG A 41 12.52 4.24 -13.86
C ARG A 41 13.66 3.74 -13.00
N SER A 42 13.40 3.50 -11.71
CA SER A 42 14.41 3.25 -10.68
C SER A 42 14.85 1.78 -10.61
N LEU A 43 14.02 0.83 -11.03
CA LEU A 43 14.30 -0.60 -10.94
C LEU A 43 14.28 -1.24 -12.33
N GLN A 44 15.46 -1.39 -12.92
CA GLN A 44 15.63 -2.23 -14.11
C GLN A 44 15.47 -3.72 -13.75
N PRO A 45 15.11 -4.60 -14.70
CA PRO A 45 14.97 -6.04 -14.44
C PRO A 45 16.23 -6.72 -13.87
N THR A 46 17.40 -6.14 -14.14
CA THR A 46 18.72 -6.59 -13.67
C THR A 46 19.15 -5.93 -12.35
N ALA A 47 18.28 -5.15 -11.71
CA ALA A 47 18.61 -4.46 -10.48
C ALA A 47 19.03 -5.44 -9.36
N PRO A 48 20.00 -5.07 -8.51
CA PRO A 48 20.38 -5.85 -7.34
C PRO A 48 19.19 -6.07 -6.41
N ALA A 49 19.12 -7.23 -5.75
CA ALA A 49 18.04 -7.56 -4.83
C ALA A 49 17.94 -6.54 -3.66
N GLN A 50 19.08 -6.00 -3.21
CA GLN A 50 19.13 -4.98 -2.17
C GLN A 50 18.37 -3.72 -2.58
N LEU A 51 18.53 -3.28 -3.83
CA LEU A 51 17.82 -2.12 -4.36
C LEU A 51 16.33 -2.42 -4.47
N LEU A 52 15.94 -3.61 -4.94
CA LEU A 52 14.54 -4.02 -4.98
C LEU A 52 13.89 -3.97 -3.60
N TYR A 53 14.53 -4.56 -2.57
CA TYR A 53 13.99 -4.55 -1.21
C TYR A 53 13.96 -3.14 -0.60
N ALA A 54 14.97 -2.32 -0.87
CA ALA A 54 15.00 -0.94 -0.45
C ALA A 54 13.82 -0.13 -1.02
N MET A 55 13.56 -0.27 -2.32
CA MET A 55 12.43 0.39 -2.98
C MET A 55 11.09 -0.15 -2.49
N CYS A 56 10.96 -1.47 -2.26
CA CYS A 56 9.77 -2.05 -1.62
C CYS A 56 9.51 -1.42 -0.24
N ASN A 57 10.55 -1.24 0.58
CA ASN A 57 10.42 -0.60 1.89
C ASN A 57 10.00 0.87 1.77
N LEU A 58 10.55 1.60 0.80
CA LEU A 58 10.15 2.98 0.51
C LEU A 58 8.66 3.07 0.14
N TYR A 59 8.20 2.25 -0.80
CA TYR A 59 6.81 2.25 -1.23
C TYR A 59 5.87 1.80 -0.11
N GLN A 60 6.28 0.82 0.68
CA GLN A 60 5.53 0.38 1.87
C GLN A 60 5.37 1.51 2.89
N ALA A 61 6.43 2.28 3.15
CA ALA A 61 6.37 3.43 4.05
C ALA A 61 5.40 4.50 3.53
N ILE A 62 5.51 4.85 2.24
CA ILE A 62 4.62 5.83 1.61
C ILE A 62 3.15 5.37 1.66
N PHE A 63 2.87 4.09 1.38
CA PHE A 63 1.52 3.56 1.49
C PHE A 63 1.00 3.58 2.93
N SER A 64 1.86 3.31 3.91
CA SER A 64 1.47 3.32 5.32
C SER A 64 1.13 4.74 5.77
N ASP A 65 1.98 5.72 5.46
CA ASP A 65 1.74 7.13 5.79
C ASP A 65 0.50 7.67 5.09
N LEU A 66 0.33 7.35 3.81
CA LEU A 66 -0.85 7.75 3.03
C LEU A 66 -2.13 7.12 3.60
N PHE A 67 -2.08 5.86 4.02
CA PHE A 67 -3.21 5.20 4.65
C PHE A 67 -3.56 5.85 5.99
N ASP A 68 -2.56 6.13 6.83
CA ASP A 68 -2.77 6.83 8.10
C ASP A 68 -3.35 8.22 7.88
N ASP A 69 -2.89 8.97 6.88
CA ASP A 69 -3.45 10.27 6.52
C ASP A 69 -4.94 10.19 6.16
N LEU A 70 -5.31 9.18 5.36
CA LEU A 70 -6.70 8.92 5.00
C LEU A 70 -7.55 8.57 6.22
N LEU A 71 -7.00 7.76 7.14
CA LEU A 71 -7.70 7.38 8.38
C LEU A 71 -7.98 8.58 9.29
N HIS A 72 -7.04 9.52 9.37
CA HIS A 72 -7.16 10.71 10.22
C HIS A 72 -7.83 11.90 9.50
N GLY A 73 -8.33 11.70 8.29
CA GLY A 73 -9.08 12.73 7.55
C GLY A 73 -8.23 13.90 7.09
N VAL A 74 -6.94 13.68 6.83
CA VAL A 74 -6.06 14.71 6.25
C VAL A 74 -6.54 15.04 4.84
N ASP A 75 -6.47 16.32 4.48
CA ASP A 75 -6.74 16.78 3.11
C ASP A 75 -5.95 15.97 2.07
N LEU A 76 -6.65 15.45 1.06
CA LEU A 76 -6.08 14.56 0.05
C LEU A 76 -4.94 15.21 -0.73
N ARG A 77 -5.01 16.51 -1.03
CA ARG A 77 -3.92 17.18 -1.76
C ARG A 77 -2.68 17.27 -0.91
N ARG A 78 -2.82 17.54 0.39
CA ARG A 78 -1.69 17.54 1.34
C ARG A 78 -1.11 16.14 1.51
N ALA A 79 -1.94 15.13 1.70
CA ALA A 79 -1.53 13.73 1.83
C ALA A 79 -0.77 13.26 0.58
N SER A 80 -1.35 13.49 -0.60
CA SER A 80 -0.70 13.18 -1.88
C SER A 80 0.60 13.94 -2.09
N SER A 81 0.65 15.24 -1.76
CA SER A 81 1.87 16.04 -1.90
C SER A 81 3.01 15.51 -1.02
N ARG A 82 2.71 15.09 0.21
CA ARG A 82 3.70 14.47 1.10
C ARG A 82 4.18 13.13 0.57
N ALA A 83 3.26 12.26 0.14
CA ALA A 83 3.60 10.97 -0.45
C ALA A 83 4.55 11.13 -1.66
N LEU A 84 4.24 12.09 -2.55
CA LEU A 84 5.08 12.40 -3.71
C LEU A 84 6.42 13.05 -3.31
N SER A 85 6.45 13.84 -2.25
CA SER A 85 7.70 14.41 -1.74
C SER A 85 8.64 13.33 -1.20
N SER A 86 8.10 12.30 -0.53
CA SER A 86 8.89 11.16 -0.02
C SER A 86 9.49 10.29 -1.11
N LEU A 87 8.98 10.34 -2.34
CA LEU A 87 9.58 9.63 -3.49
C LEU A 87 10.87 10.29 -4.00
N ARG A 88 11.08 11.57 -3.70
CA ARG A 88 12.25 12.28 -4.22
C ARG A 88 13.52 11.76 -3.56
N SER A 89 14.59 11.65 -4.34
CA SER A 89 15.87 11.09 -3.90
C SER A 89 16.57 11.91 -2.82
N ASP A 90 16.25 13.20 -2.72
CA ASP A 90 16.71 14.13 -1.68
C ASP A 90 15.87 14.06 -0.40
N SER A 91 14.76 13.34 -0.41
CA SER A 91 13.90 13.23 0.77
C SER A 91 14.58 12.41 1.87
N PRO A 92 14.39 12.77 3.16
CA PRO A 92 14.93 12.01 4.28
C PRO A 92 14.47 10.54 4.28
N THR A 93 13.25 10.28 3.84
CA THR A 93 12.68 8.92 3.75
C THR A 93 13.41 8.10 2.70
N TYR A 94 13.60 8.64 1.50
CA TYR A 94 14.34 7.98 0.43
C TYR A 94 15.79 7.71 0.83
N GLN A 95 16.49 8.71 1.36
CA GLN A 95 17.88 8.57 1.78
C GLN A 95 18.06 7.47 2.83
N ARG A 96 17.14 7.40 3.80
CA ARG A 96 17.21 6.40 4.88
C ARG A 96 16.90 4.98 4.40
N LEU A 97 15.94 4.82 3.50
CA LEU A 97 15.47 3.48 3.08
C LEU A 97 16.20 2.93 1.86
N VAL A 98 16.74 3.81 1.00
CA VAL A 98 17.40 3.42 -0.25
C VAL A 98 18.90 3.70 -0.20
N THR A 99 19.30 4.96 -0.02
CA THR A 99 20.72 5.33 -0.08
C THR A 99 21.54 4.63 1.01
N ARG A 100 21.04 4.57 2.25
CA ARG A 100 21.71 3.86 3.34
C ARG A 100 21.89 2.38 3.03
N VAL A 101 20.84 1.69 2.56
CA VAL A 101 20.90 0.24 2.25
C VAL A 101 21.94 -0.04 1.17
N MET A 102 22.00 0.80 0.14
CA MET A 102 22.97 0.64 -0.94
C MET A 102 24.41 0.93 -0.47
N ASN A 103 24.60 1.97 0.35
CA ASN A 103 25.90 2.27 0.95
C ASN A 103 26.38 1.13 1.86
N ASP A 104 25.51 0.60 2.72
CA ASP A 104 25.83 -0.49 3.63
C ASP A 104 26.18 -1.77 2.83
N ALA A 105 25.46 -2.05 1.74
CA ALA A 105 25.76 -3.17 0.86
C ALA A 105 27.11 -3.01 0.13
N ALA A 106 27.44 -1.79 -0.33
CA ALA A 106 28.72 -1.49 -0.94
C ALA A 106 29.88 -1.67 0.05
N VAL A 107 29.71 -1.14 1.26
CA VAL A 107 30.64 -1.30 2.39
C VAL A 107 30.86 -2.79 2.69
N ALA A 108 29.79 -3.56 2.86
CA ALA A 108 29.87 -4.99 3.14
C ALA A 108 30.61 -5.77 2.04
N SER A 109 30.40 -5.40 0.77
CA SER A 109 31.11 -6.02 -0.36
C SER A 109 32.63 -5.77 -0.30
N VAL A 110 33.06 -4.54 -0.04
CA VAL A 110 34.48 -4.17 0.08
C VAL A 110 35.15 -4.97 1.21
N PHE A 111 34.52 -5.01 2.39
CA PHE A 111 35.08 -5.74 3.54
C PHE A 111 35.02 -7.26 3.38
N SER A 112 34.07 -7.79 2.60
CA SER A 112 34.02 -9.21 2.25
C SER A 112 35.17 -9.59 1.31
N THR A 113 35.51 -8.73 0.33
CA THR A 113 36.66 -8.96 -0.57
C THR A 113 38.02 -8.82 0.13
N ALA A 114 38.10 -8.03 1.20
CA ALA A 114 39.30 -7.90 2.01
C ALA A 114 39.59 -9.12 2.91
N SER A 115 38.60 -10.00 3.11
CA SER A 115 38.74 -11.21 3.95
C SER A 115 39.12 -12.47 3.16
N SER A 116 39.34 -12.38 1.85
CA SER A 116 39.82 -13.48 1.01
C SER A 116 41.36 -13.57 0.99
N GLY A 117 41.95 -14.05 2.10
CA GLY A 117 43.33 -14.56 2.16
C GLY A 117 43.41 -16.07 1.82
N PRO A 118 44.58 -16.62 1.42
CA PRO A 118 44.71 -17.93 0.76
C PRO A 118 44.39 -19.13 1.68
N PRO A 119 44.13 -20.34 1.13
CA PRO A 119 43.53 -21.45 1.86
C PRO A 119 44.53 -22.11 2.81
N GLY A 120 44.44 -21.76 4.09
CA GLY A 120 45.18 -22.38 5.19
C GLY A 120 44.36 -23.48 5.86
N ARG A 121 44.77 -24.72 5.63
CA ARG A 121 44.32 -25.96 6.26
C ARG A 121 44.51 -25.94 7.79
N GLN A 122 43.45 -26.18 8.55
CA GLN A 122 43.39 -26.70 9.94
C GLN A 122 41.97 -26.47 10.48
N ASP A 123 41.35 -27.25 11.35
CA ASP A 123 41.49 -28.64 11.74
C ASP A 123 40.18 -28.93 12.51
N THR A 124 39.68 -30.15 12.44
CA THR A 124 38.48 -30.58 13.18
C THR A 124 38.64 -30.37 14.69
N ARG A 125 37.87 -29.46 15.30
CA ARG A 125 37.51 -29.50 16.73
C ARG A 125 36.13 -28.90 16.99
N ARG A 126 35.13 -29.79 17.08
CA ARG A 126 33.86 -29.61 17.81
C ARG A 126 34.18 -29.77 19.30
N PRO A 127 33.73 -28.90 20.24
CA PRO A 127 32.48 -29.14 21.01
C PRO A 127 31.84 -27.84 21.60
N PRO A 128 30.84 -27.93 22.50
CA PRO A 128 29.52 -28.50 22.34
C PRO A 128 28.41 -27.43 22.40
N ALA A 129 27.19 -27.84 22.06
CA ALA A 129 25.98 -27.02 22.13
C ALA A 129 25.73 -26.49 23.56
N ARG A 130 25.58 -25.16 23.70
CA ARG A 130 25.08 -24.53 24.92
C ARG A 130 23.84 -23.72 24.61
N GLY A 131 22.72 -24.21 25.14
CA GLY A 131 21.69 -23.40 25.82
C GLY A 131 21.05 -22.30 25.00
N GLN A 132 19.92 -22.64 24.40
CA GLN A 132 18.89 -21.71 24.00
C GLN A 132 18.47 -20.82 25.18
N ALA A 133 18.50 -19.50 24.98
CA ALA A 133 17.65 -18.54 25.68
C ALA A 133 17.38 -17.37 24.74
N ALA A 134 16.53 -17.61 23.75
CA ALA A 134 15.94 -16.55 22.96
C ALA A 134 14.95 -15.79 23.85
N HIS A 135 15.34 -14.60 24.32
CA HIS A 135 14.41 -13.64 24.90
C HIS A 135 13.51 -13.13 23.77
N ARG A 136 12.44 -13.89 23.50
CA ARG A 136 11.33 -13.46 22.65
C ARG A 136 10.60 -12.37 23.43
N ASP A 137 10.85 -11.12 23.08
CA ASP A 137 9.94 -10.03 23.40
C ASP A 137 8.66 -10.22 22.59
N THR A 138 7.78 -11.07 23.08
CA THR A 138 6.37 -11.12 22.68
C THR A 138 5.70 -9.85 23.19
N ARG A 139 5.83 -8.77 22.42
CA ARG A 139 4.90 -7.65 22.51
C ARG A 139 3.54 -8.16 21.97
N PRO A 140 2.47 -8.22 22.77
CA PRO A 140 1.18 -8.62 22.26
C PRO A 140 0.72 -7.56 21.26
N ALA A 141 0.58 -7.96 19.99
CA ALA A 141 -0.13 -7.19 18.99
C ALA A 141 -1.57 -7.03 19.51
N ARG A 142 -1.84 -5.86 20.08
CA ARG A 142 -3.19 -5.47 20.49
C ARG A 142 -4.02 -5.47 19.22
N ALA A 143 -4.84 -6.50 19.03
CA ALA A 143 -5.81 -6.56 17.95
C ALA A 143 -6.72 -5.33 18.09
N ARG A 144 -6.47 -4.32 17.26
CA ARG A 144 -7.38 -3.18 17.13
C ARG A 144 -8.67 -3.73 16.51
N PRO A 145 -9.85 -3.41 17.06
CA PRO A 145 -11.11 -3.88 16.50
C PRO A 145 -11.21 -3.41 15.03
N ALA A 146 -11.59 -4.34 14.15
CA ALA A 146 -11.61 -4.21 12.69
C ALA A 146 -12.68 -3.23 12.14
N ALA A 147 -13.16 -2.31 12.95
CA ALA A 147 -14.27 -1.43 12.66
C ALA A 147 -13.84 0.03 12.77
N GLU A 148 -12.93 0.50 11.91
CA GLU A 148 -12.82 1.96 11.68
C GLU A 148 -12.02 2.42 10.44
N SER A 149 -11.51 1.51 9.60
CA SER A 149 -10.76 1.90 8.39
C SER A 149 -11.61 1.91 7.11
N SER A 150 -12.74 2.62 7.12
CA SER A 150 -13.54 2.78 5.90
C SER A 150 -13.37 4.18 5.32
N ILE A 151 -13.01 4.21 4.03
CA ILE A 151 -12.84 5.41 3.19
C ILE A 151 -14.14 6.24 3.11
N ILE A 152 -15.28 5.63 3.43
CA ILE A 152 -16.56 6.33 3.54
C ILE A 152 -16.55 7.13 4.85
N PRO A 153 -16.66 8.48 4.81
CA PRO A 153 -16.74 9.31 6.00
C PRO A 153 -17.83 8.79 6.95
N LYS A 154 -17.58 8.78 8.27
CA LYS A 154 -18.54 8.23 9.25
C LYS A 154 -19.95 8.79 9.07
N GLN A 155 -20.07 10.11 8.91
CA GLN A 155 -21.34 10.80 8.65
C GLN A 155 -22.09 10.29 7.39
N ILE A 156 -21.37 9.92 6.33
CA ILE A 156 -21.97 9.34 5.13
C ILE A 156 -22.34 7.89 5.38
N ARG A 157 -21.47 7.14 6.06
CA ARG A 157 -21.66 5.72 6.38
C ARG A 157 -22.90 5.46 7.22
N ASP A 158 -23.14 6.31 8.20
CA ASP A 158 -24.28 6.19 9.12
C ASP A 158 -25.62 6.49 8.42
N GLN A 159 -25.57 7.18 7.27
CA GLN A 159 -26.72 7.45 6.42
C GLN A 159 -26.93 6.38 5.33
N ILE A 160 -26.03 5.42 5.15
CA ILE A 160 -26.21 4.38 4.15
C ILE A 160 -27.42 3.52 4.54
N PRO A 161 -28.41 3.36 3.65
CA PRO A 161 -29.59 2.56 3.96
C PRO A 161 -29.22 1.13 4.36
N VAL A 162 -29.90 0.61 5.38
CA VAL A 162 -29.80 -0.78 5.82
C VAL A 162 -31.09 -1.48 5.45
N VAL A 163 -31.01 -2.52 4.63
CA VAL A 163 -32.17 -3.31 4.19
C VAL A 163 -31.96 -4.75 4.64
N ASN A 164 -32.93 -5.29 5.40
CA ASN A 164 -32.85 -6.62 6.00
C ASN A 164 -31.54 -6.86 6.78
N GLY A 165 -31.09 -5.85 7.53
CA GLY A 165 -29.84 -5.92 8.31
C GLY A 165 -28.55 -5.80 7.49
N LYS A 166 -28.63 -5.58 6.17
CA LYS A 166 -27.47 -5.42 5.28
C LYS A 166 -27.39 -3.99 4.76
N GLN A 167 -26.26 -3.32 5.00
CA GLN A 167 -26.01 -1.99 4.40
C GLN A 167 -25.97 -2.09 2.88
N VAL A 168 -26.57 -1.11 2.21
CA VAL A 168 -26.54 -0.95 0.76
C VAL A 168 -25.10 -0.71 0.29
N CYS A 169 -24.69 -1.42 -0.76
CA CYS A 169 -23.39 -1.22 -1.38
C CYS A 169 -23.40 0.06 -2.21
N VAL A 170 -22.87 1.15 -1.65
CA VAL A 170 -22.73 2.43 -2.36
C VAL A 170 -21.92 2.33 -3.65
N ARG A 171 -20.95 1.40 -3.72
CA ARG A 171 -20.19 1.12 -4.96
C ARG A 171 -21.07 0.48 -6.03
N PHE A 172 -21.98 -0.42 -5.64
CA PHE A 172 -22.90 -1.07 -6.57
C PHE A 172 -23.90 -0.07 -7.20
N GLN A 173 -24.22 1.01 -6.51
CA GLN A 173 -25.10 2.08 -7.02
C GLN A 173 -24.47 2.87 -8.17
N SER A 174 -23.14 2.96 -8.20
CA SER A 174 -22.39 3.72 -9.20
C SER A 174 -22.25 3.00 -10.54
N VAL A 175 -22.02 3.75 -11.63
CA VAL A 175 -21.74 3.20 -12.98
C VAL A 175 -20.64 2.14 -12.94
N LYS A 176 -19.60 2.37 -12.13
CA LYS A 176 -18.46 1.46 -11.95
C LYS A 176 -18.84 0.11 -11.33
N GLY A 177 -19.94 0.08 -10.57
CA GLY A 177 -20.40 -1.11 -9.87
C GLY A 177 -19.47 -1.55 -8.74
N CYS A 178 -19.74 -2.73 -8.18
CA CYS A 178 -18.91 -3.34 -7.16
C CYS A 178 -18.29 -4.62 -7.72
N THR A 179 -16.96 -4.66 -7.83
CA THR A 179 -16.20 -5.81 -8.35
C THR A 179 -15.65 -6.73 -7.26
N PHE A 180 -15.95 -6.46 -5.99
CA PHE A 180 -15.49 -7.27 -4.86
C PHE A 180 -16.25 -8.60 -4.82
N PRO A 181 -15.59 -9.76 -5.06
CA PRO A 181 -16.27 -11.05 -5.18
C PRO A 181 -17.00 -11.46 -3.88
N SER A 182 -16.49 -11.00 -2.74
CA SER A 182 -17.01 -11.29 -1.40
C SER A 182 -17.58 -10.04 -0.71
N CYS A 183 -18.14 -9.10 -1.49
CA CYS A 183 -18.75 -7.90 -0.92
C CYS A 183 -19.86 -8.25 0.09
N LYS A 184 -19.72 -7.77 1.33
CA LYS A 184 -20.66 -8.01 2.42
C LYS A 184 -21.89 -7.10 2.38
N HIS A 185 -21.94 -6.14 1.47
CA HIS A 185 -23.03 -5.16 1.33
C HIS A 185 -24.08 -5.60 0.30
N LEU A 186 -25.27 -5.04 0.34
CA LEU A 186 -26.38 -5.40 -0.55
C LEU A 186 -26.14 -4.85 -1.97
N HIS A 187 -26.25 -5.72 -2.98
CA HIS A 187 -26.05 -5.39 -4.40
C HIS A 187 -27.40 -5.23 -5.12
N GLU A 188 -28.21 -4.29 -4.66
CA GLU A 188 -29.50 -3.94 -5.26
C GLU A 188 -29.60 -2.43 -5.43
N LEU A 189 -30.26 -1.97 -6.48
CA LEU A 189 -30.40 -0.53 -6.73
C LEU A 189 -31.39 0.08 -5.75
N HIS A 190 -30.95 1.08 -4.98
CA HIS A 190 -31.76 1.69 -3.93
C HIS A 190 -31.67 3.19 -3.97
N ARG A 191 -32.74 3.86 -3.54
CA ARG A 191 -32.67 5.30 -3.33
C ARG A 191 -31.71 5.61 -2.19
N LEU A 192 -30.72 6.45 -2.47
CA LEU A 192 -29.74 6.96 -1.53
C LEU A 192 -30.19 8.30 -0.95
N PRO A 193 -29.95 8.55 0.34
CA PRO A 193 -30.12 9.88 0.92
C PRO A 193 -29.26 10.94 0.20
N PRO A 194 -29.65 12.21 0.19
CA PRO A 194 -28.99 13.26 -0.60
C PRO A 194 -27.48 13.36 -0.40
N ASP A 195 -27.01 13.30 0.86
CA ASP A 195 -25.59 13.37 1.19
C ASP A 195 -24.82 12.16 0.66
N VAL A 196 -25.39 10.97 0.78
CA VAL A 196 -24.82 9.72 0.28
C VAL A 196 -24.81 9.72 -1.24
N LEU A 197 -25.89 10.18 -1.87
CA LEU A 197 -26.00 10.31 -3.32
C LEU A 197 -24.92 11.25 -3.87
N LYS A 198 -24.81 12.45 -3.30
CA LYS A 198 -23.78 13.44 -3.67
C LYS A 198 -22.38 12.88 -3.53
N TRP A 199 -22.09 12.23 -2.41
CA TRP A 199 -20.80 11.60 -2.18
C TRP A 199 -20.52 10.49 -3.21
N VAL A 200 -21.49 9.63 -3.50
CA VAL A 200 -21.33 8.54 -4.49
C VAL A 200 -21.10 9.10 -5.90
N THR A 201 -21.84 10.11 -6.32
CA THR A 201 -21.72 10.66 -7.67
C THR A 201 -20.39 11.41 -7.86
N GLU A 202 -19.95 12.19 -6.86
CA GLU A 202 -18.64 12.85 -6.86
C GLU A 202 -17.48 11.85 -6.85
N MET A 203 -17.58 10.76 -6.06
CA MET A 203 -16.50 9.80 -5.89
C MET A 203 -16.44 8.70 -6.96
N HIS A 204 -17.57 8.36 -7.60
CA HIS A 204 -17.70 7.13 -8.41
C HIS A 204 -18.26 7.32 -9.82
N MET A 205 -18.15 8.52 -10.40
CA MET A 205 -18.49 8.85 -11.81
C MET A 205 -19.98 8.65 -12.15
N GLY A 206 -20.87 8.92 -11.21
CA GLY A 206 -22.32 8.86 -11.41
C GLY A 206 -22.98 7.51 -11.13
N LEU A 207 -24.29 7.42 -11.35
CA LEU A 207 -25.14 6.26 -11.01
C LEU A 207 -25.37 5.32 -12.19
N LYS A 208 -25.60 4.03 -11.90
CA LYS A 208 -25.98 3.03 -12.90
C LYS A 208 -27.22 3.44 -13.68
N ALA A 209 -27.31 2.94 -14.91
CA ALA A 209 -28.36 3.34 -15.83
C ALA A 209 -29.79 3.13 -15.32
N ALA A 210 -30.02 2.04 -14.59
CA ALA A 210 -31.31 1.69 -14.02
C ALA A 210 -31.53 2.25 -12.59
N HIS A 211 -30.65 3.12 -12.08
CA HIS A 211 -30.75 3.61 -10.70
C HIS A 211 -31.99 4.51 -10.52
N PRO A 212 -32.78 4.36 -9.44
CA PRO A 212 -34.05 5.09 -9.23
C PRO A 212 -33.94 6.61 -8.97
N GLN A 213 -32.73 7.15 -9.06
CA GLN A 213 -32.38 8.58 -8.89
C GLN A 213 -31.41 9.03 -9.98
N ARG A 214 -31.35 8.30 -11.10
CA ARG A 214 -30.70 8.79 -12.30
C ARG A 214 -31.71 9.73 -12.98
N GLU A 215 -31.40 11.02 -12.97
CA GLU A 215 -32.03 12.00 -13.86
C GLU A 215 -31.53 11.81 -15.29
#